data_AF-A0A922M4S7-F1
#
_entry.id   AF-A0A922M4S7-F1
#
_cell.length_a   1.000
_cell.length_b   1.000
_cell.length_c   1.000
_cell.angle_alpha   90.00
_cell.angle_beta   90.00
_cell.angle_gamma   90.00
#
_symmetry.space_group_name_H-M   'P 1'
#
loop_
_entity.id
_entity.type
_entity.pdbx_description
1 polymer ?
#
loop_
_entity_poly.entity_id
_entity_poly.type
_entity_poly.pdbx_seq_one_letter_code
_entity_poly.pdbx_strand_id
1 'polypeptide(L)'
;MLLILPISGDGDVTIKIKNLGVTLTMPYDIVKNEQGKDVIELKSYKYTYENNENTHFKLTNLFNGNKQLKFGNPMLDKPVQKIYNAIKTYLRSQPLEEIAVV
;
A
#
# COMPACT_ATOMS: atom_id res chain seq x y z
N MET A 1 -17.90 -7.92 -6.57
CA MET A 1 -18.36 -6.73 -7.31
C MET A 1 -17.89 -5.50 -6.56
N LEU A 2 -16.95 -4.74 -7.11
CA LEU A 2 -16.46 -3.47 -6.56
C LEU A 2 -17.24 -2.36 -7.25
N LEU A 3 -18.11 -1.65 -6.52
CA LEU A 3 -18.86 -0.53 -7.07
C LEU A 3 -18.05 0.75 -6.81
N ILE A 4 -17.31 1.23 -7.81
CA ILE A 4 -16.56 2.49 -7.73
C ILE A 4 -17.50 3.59 -8.23
N LEU A 5 -18.40 4.08 -7.36
CA LEU A 5 -19.17 5.28 -7.70
C LEU A 5 -18.23 6.50 -7.67
N PRO A 6 -18.37 7.46 -8.62
CA PRO A 6 -17.63 8.71 -8.55
C PRO A 6 -17.95 9.40 -7.22
N ILE A 7 -16.92 9.65 -6.44
CA ILE A 7 -17.01 10.37 -5.16
C ILE A 7 -17.10 11.85 -5.51
N SER A 8 -18.30 12.42 -5.48
CA SER A 8 -18.51 13.86 -5.55
C SER A 8 -19.10 14.39 -4.24
N GLY A 9 -18.37 15.33 -3.66
CA GLY A 9 -18.76 16.09 -2.49
C GLY A 9 -17.84 17.29 -2.40
N ASP A 10 -18.42 18.47 -2.19
CA ASP A 10 -17.70 19.72 -2.15
C ASP A 10 -17.43 20.08 -0.67
N GLY A 11 -16.24 19.75 -0.17
CA GLY A 11 -15.89 19.98 1.22
C GLY A 11 -14.63 19.26 1.66
N ASP A 12 -14.04 19.74 2.75
CA ASP A 12 -12.81 19.17 3.29
C ASP A 12 -13.05 17.77 3.87
N VAL A 13 -12.19 16.83 3.49
CA VAL A 13 -12.17 15.47 4.02
C VAL A 13 -10.96 15.31 4.94
N THR A 14 -11.19 14.89 6.19
CA THR A 14 -10.12 14.53 7.13
C THR A 14 -10.29 13.10 7.59
N ILE A 15 -9.30 12.25 7.29
CA ILE A 15 -9.27 10.85 7.67
C ILE A 15 -8.14 10.63 8.67
N LYS A 16 -8.48 10.13 9.86
CA LYS A 16 -7.51 9.81 10.92
C LYS A 16 -7.55 8.31 11.19
N ILE A 17 -6.47 7.65 10.82
CA ILE A 17 -6.27 6.22 11.07
C ILE A 17 -5.27 6.10 12.21
N LYS A 18 -5.66 5.46 13.31
CA LYS A 18 -4.78 5.18 14.45
C LYS A 18 -4.55 3.68 14.55
N ASN A 19 -3.32 3.29 14.88
CA ASN A 19 -2.94 1.90 15.12
C ASN A 19 -3.23 0.95 13.93
N LEU A 20 -2.90 1.37 12.71
CA LEU A 20 -3.03 0.54 11.52
C LEU A 20 -1.86 -0.45 11.45
N GLY A 21 -2.16 -1.74 11.59
CA GLY A 21 -1.23 -2.80 11.25
C GLY A 21 -1.34 -3.13 9.77
N VAL A 22 -0.24 -3.07 9.02
CA VAL A 22 -0.20 -3.52 7.61
C VAL A 22 0.86 -4.60 7.49
N THR A 23 0.46 -5.76 7.00
CA THR A 23 1.35 -6.88 6.70
C THR A 23 1.55 -6.96 5.20
N LEU A 24 2.79 -6.85 4.75
CA LEU A 24 3.16 -6.92 3.33
C LEU A 24 3.99 -8.18 3.07
N THR A 25 3.50 -9.05 2.19
CA THR A 25 4.20 -10.27 1.75
C THR A 25 4.71 -10.07 0.34
N MET A 26 6.03 -10.16 0.14
CA MET A 26 6.69 -9.93 -1.14
C MET A 26 7.57 -11.13 -1.50
N PRO A 27 7.08 -12.10 -2.30
CA PRO A 27 7.94 -13.15 -2.83
C PRO A 27 8.99 -12.55 -3.77
N TYR A 28 10.22 -13.05 -3.67
CA TYR A 28 11.36 -12.58 -4.42
C TYR A 28 12.23 -13.72 -4.93
N ASP A 29 12.95 -13.46 -6.02
CA ASP A 29 14.04 -14.30 -6.51
C ASP A 29 15.35 -13.51 -6.45
N ILE A 30 16.47 -14.23 -6.47
CA ILE A 30 17.79 -13.66 -6.70
C ILE A 30 18.12 -13.83 -8.18
N VAL A 31 18.42 -12.74 -8.87
CA VAL A 31 18.74 -12.73 -10.30
C VAL A 31 20.03 -11.95 -10.54
N LYS A 32 20.72 -12.24 -11.64
CA LYS A 32 21.88 -11.45 -12.05
C LYS A 32 21.43 -10.17 -12.75
N ASN A 33 21.98 -9.03 -12.35
CA ASN A 33 21.80 -7.78 -13.08
C ASN A 33 22.73 -7.71 -14.31
N GLU A 34 22.67 -6.61 -15.07
CA GLU A 34 23.51 -6.41 -16.27
C GLU A 34 25.02 -6.42 -15.98
N GLN A 35 25.41 -6.19 -14.71
CA GLN A 35 26.79 -6.23 -14.24
C GLN A 35 27.20 -7.62 -13.71
N GLY A 36 26.32 -8.62 -13.82
CA GLY A 36 26.57 -9.99 -13.34
C GLY A 36 26.43 -10.18 -11.82
N LYS A 37 26.08 -9.12 -11.09
CA LYS A 37 25.89 -9.15 -9.63
C LYS A 37 24.49 -9.66 -9.28
N ASP A 38 24.41 -10.41 -8.20
CA ASP A 38 23.14 -10.92 -7.68
C ASP A 38 22.34 -9.76 -7.05
N VAL A 39 21.08 -9.61 -7.47
CA VAL A 39 20.13 -8.60 -6.96
C VAL A 39 18.81 -9.26 -6.61
N ILE A 40 18.04 -8.64 -5.71
CA ILE A 40 16.71 -9.13 -5.33
C ILE A 40 15.67 -8.62 -6.32
N GLU A 41 14.96 -9.53 -6.99
CA GLU A 41 13.83 -9.22 -7.85
C GLU A 41 12.50 -9.56 -7.18
N LEU A 42 11.75 -8.53 -6.77
CA LEU A 42 10.38 -8.70 -6.29
C LEU A 42 9.40 -9.06 -7.43
N LYS A 43 8.69 -10.17 -7.28
CA LYS A 43 7.73 -10.67 -8.27
C LYS A 43 6.36 -10.04 -8.15
N SER A 44 5.85 -9.99 -6.92
CA SER A 44 4.52 -9.48 -6.61
C SER A 44 4.48 -9.02 -5.16
N TYR A 45 3.34 -8.48 -4.75
CA TYR A 45 3.04 -8.26 -3.35
C TYR A 45 1.60 -8.66 -3.06
N LYS A 46 1.38 -9.11 -1.83
CA LYS A 46 0.07 -9.19 -1.20
C LYS A 46 0.13 -8.40 0.09
N TYR A 47 -0.94 -7.73 0.43
CA TYR A 47 -1.02 -7.04 1.71
C TYR A 47 -2.33 -7.37 2.41
N THR A 48 -2.26 -7.44 3.73
CA THR A 48 -3.43 -7.45 4.61
C THR A 48 -3.27 -6.29 5.58
N TYR A 49 -4.38 -5.86 6.18
CA TYR A 49 -4.34 -4.86 7.22
C TYR A 49 -5.26 -5.27 8.36
N GLU A 50 -4.81 -5.00 9.58
CA GLU A 50 -5.57 -5.17 10.80
C GLU A 50 -5.97 -3.79 11.30
N ASN A 51 -7.27 -3.57 11.38
CA ASN A 51 -7.82 -2.34 11.92
C ASN A 51 -8.15 -2.57 13.39
N ASN A 52 -7.23 -2.17 14.26
CA ASN A 52 -7.43 -2.22 15.70
C ASN A 52 -8.38 -1.09 16.13
N GLU A 53 -9.69 -1.34 16.00
CA GLU A 53 -10.85 -0.67 16.62
C GLU A 53 -11.01 0.87 16.51
N ASN A 54 -10.03 1.65 16.03
CA ASN A 54 -9.98 3.10 16.20
C ASN A 54 -9.87 3.92 14.90
N THR A 55 -10.30 3.38 13.76
CA THR A 55 -10.32 4.16 12.51
C THR A 55 -11.55 5.05 12.45
N HIS A 56 -11.36 6.37 12.56
CA HIS A 56 -12.43 7.35 12.45
C HIS A 56 -12.38 8.05 11.08
N PHE A 57 -13.35 7.74 10.23
CA PHE A 57 -13.57 8.46 8.97
C PHE A 57 -14.53 9.64 9.24
N LYS A 58 -14.03 10.89 9.24
CA LYS A 58 -14.87 12.09 9.28
C LYS A 58 -14.97 12.67 7.87
N LEU A 59 -16.01 12.25 7.17
CA LEU A 59 -16.36 12.75 5.85
C LEU A 59 -17.47 13.78 6.02
N THR A 60 -17.14 15.07 5.97
CA THR A 60 -18.13 16.15 5.90
C THR A 60 -18.47 16.38 4.44
N ASN A 61 -19.75 16.29 4.09
CA ASN A 61 -20.30 16.59 2.76
C ASN A 61 -20.01 15.58 1.62
N LEU A 62 -19.88 14.29 1.92
CA LEU A 62 -19.87 13.25 0.89
C LEU A 62 -21.26 12.59 0.77
N PHE A 63 -21.82 12.60 -0.46
CA PHE A 63 -23.00 11.85 -0.90
C PHE A 63 -24.37 12.21 -0.28
N ASN A 64 -24.72 13.48 -0.08
CA ASN A 64 -26.09 13.88 0.33
C ASN A 64 -26.66 13.08 1.54
N GLY A 65 -25.80 12.52 2.41
CA GLY A 65 -26.22 11.73 3.58
C GLY A 65 -26.25 10.19 3.43
N ASN A 66 -25.95 9.58 2.28
CA ASN A 66 -25.99 8.12 2.12
C ASN A 66 -24.67 7.43 2.56
N LYS A 67 -24.59 7.08 3.84
CA LYS A 67 -23.46 6.37 4.48
C LYS A 67 -23.48 4.85 4.23
N GLN A 68 -23.03 4.34 3.08
CA GLN A 68 -22.58 2.94 2.99
C GLN A 68 -21.53 2.74 1.89
N LEU A 69 -20.24 2.88 2.22
CA LEU A 69 -19.16 2.39 1.36
C LEU A 69 -18.06 1.75 2.23
N LYS A 70 -17.49 0.63 1.76
CA LYS A 70 -16.36 -0.06 2.39
C LYS A 70 -15.06 0.71 2.04
N PHE A 71 -14.72 1.70 2.85
CA PHE A 71 -13.62 2.64 2.57
C PHE A 71 -12.19 2.08 2.79
N GLY A 72 -12.00 0.99 3.55
CA GLY A 72 -10.66 0.55 4.01
C GLY A 72 -9.65 0.26 2.88
N ASN A 73 -9.94 -0.72 2.01
CA ASN A 73 -9.04 -1.16 0.95
C ASN A 73 -8.65 -0.04 -0.03
N PRO A 74 -9.58 0.71 -0.65
CA PRO A 74 -9.23 1.70 -1.68
C PRO A 74 -8.38 2.88 -1.16
N MET A 75 -8.35 3.13 0.16
CA MET A 75 -7.49 4.18 0.73
C MET A 75 -6.04 3.74 0.93
N LEU A 76 -5.79 2.44 1.11
CA LEU A 76 -4.45 1.90 1.35
C LEU A 76 -3.78 1.37 0.09
N ASP A 77 -4.56 1.05 -0.96
CA ASP A 77 -4.04 0.51 -2.22
C ASP A 77 -2.92 1.39 -2.82
N LYS A 78 -3.18 2.70 -3.01
CA LYS A 78 -2.20 3.62 -3.60
C LYS A 78 -0.94 3.80 -2.74
N PRO A 79 -1.04 4.08 -1.42
CA PRO A 79 0.13 4.12 -0.55
C PRO A 79 0.94 2.82 -0.55
N VAL A 80 0.28 1.66 -0.40
CA VAL A 80 0.96 0.35 -0.37
C VAL A 80 1.65 0.06 -1.70
N GLN A 81 1.00 0.37 -2.83
CA GLN A 81 1.62 0.25 -4.15
C GLN A 81 2.87 1.14 -4.30
N LYS A 82 2.82 2.38 -3.81
CA LYS A 82 4.00 3.28 -3.84
C LYS A 82 5.14 2.73 -2.98
N ILE A 83 4.84 2.23 -1.79
CA ILE A 83 5.81 1.60 -0.89
C ILE A 83 6.45 0.38 -1.57
N TYR A 84 5.62 -0.51 -2.13
CA TYR A 84 6.10 -1.68 -2.86
C TYR A 84 7.02 -1.29 -4.02
N ASN A 85 6.64 -0.30 -4.83
CA ASN A 85 7.46 0.15 -5.95
C ASN A 85 8.79 0.74 -5.49
N ALA A 86 8.79 1.52 -4.42
CA ALA A 86 10.03 2.08 -3.85
C ALA A 86 10.98 0.97 -3.37
N ILE A 87 10.45 -0.01 -2.63
CA ILE A 87 11.24 -1.18 -2.17
C ILE A 87 11.75 -1.96 -3.38
N LYS A 88 10.89 -2.25 -4.37
CA LYS A 88 11.27 -2.97 -5.59
C LYS A 88 12.40 -2.27 -6.33
N THR A 89 12.32 -0.95 -6.48
CA THR A 89 13.36 -0.17 -7.15
C THR A 89 14.66 -0.20 -6.37
N TYR A 90 14.61 0.00 -5.05
CA TYR A 90 15.81 -0.03 -4.20
C TYR A 90 16.51 -1.40 -4.27
N LEU A 91 15.77 -2.49 -4.07
CA LEU A 91 16.29 -3.86 -4.07
C LEU A 91 16.91 -4.30 -5.40
N ARG A 92 16.44 -3.74 -6.53
CA ARG A 92 17.06 -3.98 -7.85
C ARG A 92 18.27 -3.10 -8.12
N SER A 93 18.36 -1.92 -7.48
CA SER A 93 19.48 -0.99 -7.69
C SER A 93 20.75 -1.39 -6.95
N GLN A 94 20.62 -2.18 -5.89
CA GLN A 94 21.72 -2.55 -5.01
C GLN A 94 22.04 -4.05 -5.14
N PRO A 95 23.32 -4.45 -5.22
CA PRO A 95 23.73 -5.85 -5.08
C PRO A 95 23.30 -6.44 -3.75
N LEU A 96 22.97 -7.74 -3.74
CA LEU A 96 22.56 -8.46 -2.54
C LEU A 96 23.58 -8.33 -1.39
N GLU A 97 24.86 -8.37 -1.72
CA GLU A 97 25.99 -8.26 -0.79
C GLU A 97 25.99 -6.93 -0.01
N GLU A 98 25.49 -5.85 -0.60
CA GLU A 98 25.44 -4.52 0.02
C GLU A 98 24.23 -4.36 0.95
N ILE A 99 23.21 -5.21 0.78
CA ILE A 99 21.97 -5.19 1.57
C ILE A 99 22.02 -6.20 2.71
N ALA A 100 22.63 -7.37 2.47
CA ALA A 100 22.62 -8.51 3.38
C ALA A 100 23.67 -8.42 4.51
N VAL A 101 24.06 -7.22 4.93
CA VAL A 101 24.99 -7.02 6.06
C VAL A 101 24.30 -7.48 7.35
N VAL A 102 24.48 -8.77 7.67
CA VAL A 102 24.16 -9.42 8.95
C VAL A 102 25.41 -10.15 9.41
#